data_AF-A0A1C7NTJ2-F1
#
_entry.id   AF-A0A1C7NTJ2-F1
#
_cell.length_a   1.000
_cell.length_b   1.000
_cell.length_c   1.000
_cell.angle_alpha   90.00
_cell.angle_beta   90.00
_cell.angle_gamma   90.00
#
_symmetry.space_group_name_H-M   'P 1'
#
loop_
_entity.id
_entity.type
_entity.pdbx_description
1 polymer ?
#
loop_
_entity_poly.entity_id
_entity_poly.type
_entity_poly.pdbx_seq_one_letter_code
_entity_poly.pdbx_strand_id
1 'polypeptide(L)'
;MPTFFLSSPGDRPAYHALAEHLWGIGCDIDSDGNSSSPDATDWTELTIILRANTDKRIDIDSVSSTGPLVLSIRSDDAELAYRAALYLCDVAGGELTKP
;
A
#
# COMPACT_ATOMS: atom_id res chain seq x y z
N MET A 1 15.00 4.16 -2.84
CA MET A 1 13.60 4.14 -2.43
C MET A 1 13.43 3.37 -1.12
N PRO A 2 13.12 4.03 0.01
CA PRO A 2 12.68 3.39 1.25
C PRO A 2 11.66 2.28 0.99
N THR A 3 11.85 1.13 1.63
CA THR A 3 11.02 -0.07 1.44
C THR A 3 10.70 -0.68 2.80
N PHE A 4 9.46 -1.10 3.00
CA PHE A 4 9.02 -1.88 4.15
C PHE A 4 8.43 -3.21 3.68
N PHE A 5 8.51 -4.25 4.50
CA PHE A 5 7.94 -5.55 4.18
C PHE A 5 6.87 -5.92 5.19
N LEU A 6 5.66 -6.20 4.70
CA LEU A 6 4.55 -6.71 5.49
C LEU A 6 4.33 -8.18 5.18
N SER A 7 4.58 -9.04 6.15
CA SER A 7 4.49 -10.49 6.00
C SER A 7 3.18 -11.04 6.54
N SER A 8 2.58 -11.96 5.77
CA SER A 8 1.30 -12.62 6.07
C SER A 8 0.16 -11.66 6.45
N PRO A 9 -0.09 -10.59 5.67
CA PRO A 9 -1.27 -9.75 5.90
C PRO A 9 -2.54 -10.56 5.63
N GLY A 10 -3.61 -10.22 6.36
CA GLY A 10 -4.97 -10.62 6.03
C GLY A 10 -5.55 -9.82 4.87
N ASP A 11 -6.84 -9.55 4.92
CA ASP A 11 -7.53 -8.71 3.93
C ASP A 11 -7.02 -7.27 4.01
N ARG A 12 -6.66 -6.72 2.84
CA ARG A 12 -6.17 -5.35 2.73
C ARG A 12 -7.35 -4.39 2.71
N PRO A 13 -7.17 -3.12 3.10
CA PRO A 13 -8.21 -2.12 2.90
C PRO A 13 -8.52 -1.96 1.40
N ALA A 14 -9.72 -1.47 1.09
CA ALA A 14 -10.00 -0.90 -0.22
C ALA A 14 -8.92 0.13 -0.59
N TYR A 15 -8.47 0.17 -1.86
CA TYR A 15 -7.29 0.95 -2.22
C TYR A 15 -7.45 2.45 -1.91
N HIS A 16 -8.67 2.97 -2.04
CA HIS A 16 -8.96 4.37 -1.79
C HIS A 16 -8.81 4.73 -0.30
N ALA A 17 -9.10 3.80 0.62
CA ALA A 17 -8.94 4.03 2.06
C ALA A 17 -7.46 4.20 2.46
N LEU A 18 -6.52 3.53 1.78
CA LEU A 18 -5.09 3.79 1.97
C LEU A 18 -4.74 5.23 1.54
N ALA A 19 -5.20 5.66 0.37
CA ALA A 19 -4.96 7.01 -0.10
C ALA A 19 -5.56 8.07 0.82
N GLU A 20 -6.81 7.88 1.28
CA GLU A 20 -7.48 8.78 2.21
C GLU A 20 -6.77 8.86 3.57
N HIS A 21 -6.22 7.75 4.05
CA HIS A 21 -5.37 7.76 5.25
C HIS A 21 -4.10 8.61 5.06
N LEU A 22 -3.51 8.57 3.87
CA LEU A 22 -2.26 9.28 3.58
C LEU A 22 -2.47 10.77 3.32
N TRP A 23 -3.52 11.13 2.59
CA TRP A 23 -3.72 12.48 2.04
C TRP A 23 -5.06 13.13 2.37
N GLY A 24 -5.94 12.46 3.10
CA GLY A 24 -7.25 12.95 3.51
C GLY A 24 -8.40 12.41 2.67
N ILE A 25 -9.59 12.42 3.26
CA ILE A 25 -10.83 11.91 2.66
C ILE A 25 -11.12 12.61 1.32
N GLY A 26 -11.47 11.83 0.31
CA GLY A 26 -11.80 12.33 -1.03
C GLY A 26 -10.60 12.91 -1.80
N CYS A 27 -9.36 12.55 -1.43
CA CYS A 27 -8.19 12.95 -2.20
C CYS A 27 -8.27 12.48 -3.66
N ASP A 28 -7.82 13.33 -4.58
CA ASP A 28 -7.82 13.04 -6.01
C ASP A 28 -6.55 12.28 -6.39
N ILE A 29 -6.71 11.03 -6.80
CA ILE A 29 -5.61 10.09 -7.05
C ILE A 29 -5.72 9.44 -8.42
N ASP A 30 -4.57 9.01 -8.94
CA ASP A 30 -4.51 7.93 -9.90
C ASP A 30 -4.12 6.64 -9.17
N SER A 31 -4.75 5.53 -9.55
CA SER A 31 -4.45 4.21 -9.00
C SER A 31 -4.31 3.17 -10.11
N ASP A 32 -3.44 2.18 -9.90
CA ASP A 32 -3.26 1.02 -10.77
C ASP A 32 -2.97 -0.23 -9.92
N GLY A 33 -2.99 -1.42 -10.53
CA GLY A 33 -2.69 -2.69 -9.88
C GLY A 33 -3.75 -3.75 -10.17
N ASN A 34 -3.90 -4.72 -9.27
CA ASN A 34 -4.76 -5.89 -9.50
C ASN A 34 -6.06 -5.93 -8.69
N SER A 35 -6.48 -4.78 -8.15
CA SER A 35 -7.78 -4.64 -7.49
C SER A 35 -8.92 -4.87 -8.49
N SER A 36 -9.76 -5.87 -8.26
CA SER A 36 -10.86 -6.24 -9.16
C SER A 36 -12.05 -5.26 -9.12
N SER A 37 -12.17 -4.51 -8.02
CA SER A 37 -13.16 -3.46 -7.80
C SER A 37 -12.63 -2.41 -6.82
N PRO A 38 -13.29 -1.26 -6.66
CA PRO A 38 -12.90 -0.24 -5.68
C PRO A 38 -12.85 -0.72 -4.23
N ASP A 39 -13.68 -1.71 -3.88
CA ASP A 39 -13.83 -2.24 -2.53
C ASP A 39 -13.14 -3.61 -2.35
N ALA A 40 -12.41 -4.09 -3.36
CA ALA A 40 -11.72 -5.36 -3.27
C ALA A 40 -10.62 -5.30 -2.18
N THR A 41 -10.55 -6.35 -1.37
CA THR A 41 -9.61 -6.48 -0.25
C THR A 41 -8.53 -7.52 -0.51
N ASP A 42 -8.58 -8.15 -1.69
CA ASP A 42 -7.73 -9.27 -2.11
C ASP A 42 -6.61 -8.88 -3.08
N TRP A 43 -6.38 -7.57 -3.30
CA TRP A 43 -5.27 -7.08 -4.13
C TRP A 43 -3.90 -7.39 -3.52
N THR A 44 -2.92 -7.67 -4.37
CA THR A 44 -1.52 -7.91 -3.97
C THR A 44 -0.55 -6.96 -4.67
N GLU A 45 -1.08 -6.15 -5.58
CA GLU A 45 -0.38 -5.12 -6.34
C GLU A 45 -1.23 -3.85 -6.31
N LEU A 46 -0.63 -2.74 -5.91
CA LEU A 46 -1.28 -1.44 -5.85
C LEU A 46 -0.27 -0.32 -6.06
N THR A 47 -0.54 0.54 -7.04
CA THR A 47 0.08 1.86 -7.17
C THR A 47 -0.96 2.91 -6.82
N ILE A 48 -0.60 3.90 -5.99
CA ILE A 48 -1.40 5.12 -5.80
C ILE A 48 -0.52 6.37 -5.92
N ILE A 49 -1.04 7.40 -6.59
CA ILE A 49 -0.35 8.67 -6.82
C ILE A 49 -1.32 9.81 -6.53
N LEU A 50 -0.90 10.79 -5.72
CA LEU A 50 -1.67 12.01 -5.52
C LEU A 50 -1.57 12.92 -6.76
N ARG A 51 -2.68 13.23 -7.44
CA ARG A 51 -2.65 14.03 -8.67
C ARG A 51 -2.10 15.44 -8.48
N ALA A 52 -2.33 16.02 -7.32
CA ALA A 52 -1.81 17.35 -6.98
C ALA A 52 -0.27 17.38 -6.83
N ASN A 53 0.36 16.22 -6.59
CA ASN A 53 1.82 16.10 -6.49
C ASN A 53 2.24 14.66 -6.79
N THR A 54 2.72 14.41 -8.01
CA THR A 54 3.07 13.07 -8.50
C THR A 54 4.28 12.45 -7.79
N ASP A 55 5.07 13.24 -7.06
CA ASP A 55 6.16 12.72 -6.23
C ASP A 55 5.61 11.98 -4.98
N LYS A 56 4.35 12.23 -4.62
CA LYS A 56 3.63 11.47 -3.60
C LYS A 56 3.04 10.20 -4.22
N ARG A 57 3.92 9.25 -4.47
CA ARG A 57 3.61 7.92 -5.02
C ARG A 57 3.90 6.83 -3.99
N ILE A 58 3.03 5.82 -3.92
CA ILE A 58 3.25 4.57 -3.21
C ILE A 58 3.12 3.43 -4.21
N ASP A 59 4.09 2.50 -4.16
CA ASP A 59 4.09 1.25 -4.90
C ASP A 59 4.07 0.08 -3.92
N ILE A 60 3.12 -0.84 -4.11
CA ILE A 60 2.97 -2.04 -3.32
C ILE A 60 2.93 -3.25 -4.25
N ASP A 61 3.81 -4.21 -3.99
CA ASP A 61 3.93 -5.42 -4.82
C ASP A 61 4.18 -6.64 -3.95
N SER A 62 3.65 -7.80 -4.37
CA SER A 62 4.05 -9.08 -3.77
C SER A 62 5.51 -9.39 -4.09
N VAL A 63 6.30 -9.77 -3.09
CA VAL A 63 7.72 -10.10 -3.25
C VAL A 63 7.94 -11.52 -3.80
N SER A 64 6.97 -12.42 -3.58
CA SER A 64 7.03 -13.82 -4.02
C SER A 64 5.66 -14.32 -4.44
N SER A 65 5.63 -15.15 -5.48
CA SER A 65 4.46 -15.93 -5.90
C SER A 65 4.35 -17.28 -5.21
N THR A 66 5.34 -17.64 -4.37
CA THR A 66 5.39 -18.90 -3.64
C THR A 66 5.58 -18.66 -2.14
N GLY A 67 4.79 -19.35 -1.32
CA GLY A 67 4.79 -19.17 0.14
C GLY A 67 3.79 -18.13 0.65
N PRO A 68 3.89 -17.72 1.92
CA PRO A 68 3.03 -16.69 2.49
C PRO A 68 3.18 -15.36 1.74
N LEU A 69 2.08 -14.62 1.62
CA LEU A 69 2.10 -13.30 0.99
C LEU A 69 3.03 -12.36 1.76
N VAL A 70 3.97 -11.76 1.06
CA VAL A 70 4.81 -10.66 1.57
C VAL A 70 4.65 -9.48 0.63
N LEU A 71 4.18 -8.36 1.17
CA LEU A 71 4.04 -7.10 0.43
C LEU A 71 5.28 -6.25 0.65
N SER A 72 5.93 -5.82 -0.43
CA SER A 72 6.89 -4.72 -0.41
C SER A 72 6.14 -3.41 -0.57
N ILE A 73 6.36 -2.45 0.33
CA ILE A 73 5.68 -1.15 0.36
C ILE A 73 6.74 -0.07 0.21
N ARG A 74 6.66 0.72 -0.87
CA ARG A 74 7.77 1.56 -1.32
C ARG A 74 7.31 2.95 -1.75
N SER A 75 8.17 3.92 -1.51
CA SER A 75 8.04 5.31 -2.00
C SER A 75 9.37 6.01 -1.91
N ASP A 76 9.61 6.98 -2.80
CA ASP A 76 10.78 7.85 -2.70
C ASP A 76 10.71 8.77 -1.46
N ASP A 77 9.52 8.96 -0.91
CA ASP A 77 9.30 9.59 0.39
C ASP A 77 9.28 8.55 1.51
N ALA A 78 10.32 8.56 2.35
CA ALA A 78 10.48 7.61 3.46
C ALA A 78 9.35 7.66 4.48
N GLU A 79 8.84 8.86 4.77
CA GLU A 79 7.75 9.04 5.71
C GLU A 79 6.44 8.51 5.12
N LEU A 80 6.22 8.74 3.83
CA LEU A 80 5.04 8.25 3.12
C LEU A 80 5.01 6.71 3.08
N ALA A 81 6.12 6.06 2.71
CA ALA A 81 6.24 4.61 2.74
C ALA A 81 6.00 4.04 4.15
N TYR A 82 6.54 4.70 5.18
CA TYR A 82 6.37 4.27 6.56
C TYR A 82 4.92 4.36 7.04
N ARG A 83 4.24 5.49 6.76
CA ARG A 83 2.82 5.69 7.09
C ARG A 83 1.93 4.68 6.40
N ALA A 84 2.18 4.42 5.11
CA ALA A 84 1.45 3.41 4.35
C ALA A 84 1.63 2.02 4.97
N ALA A 85 2.86 1.65 5.33
CA ALA A 85 3.14 0.35 5.91
C ALA A 85 2.54 0.15 7.31
N LEU A 86 2.56 1.19 8.15
CA LEU A 86 1.89 1.16 9.44
C LEU A 86 0.38 0.97 9.29
N TYR A 87 -0.26 1.73 8.40
CA TYR A 87 -1.69 1.64 8.18
C TYR A 87 -2.10 0.25 7.67
N LEU A 88 -1.35 -0.30 6.71
CA LEU A 88 -1.62 -1.66 6.20
C LEU A 88 -1.44 -2.71 7.29
N CYS A 89 -0.42 -2.58 8.14
CA CYS A 89 -0.22 -3.49 9.27
C CYS A 89 -1.33 -3.38 10.33
N ASP A 90 -1.84 -2.17 10.58
CA ASP A 90 -2.93 -1.93 11.54
C ASP A 90 -4.25 -2.54 11.04
N VAL A 91 -4.57 -2.36 9.75
CA VAL A 91 -5.83 -2.84 9.16
C VAL A 91 -5.79 -4.33 8.81
N ALA A 92 -4.73 -4.79 8.16
CA ALA A 92 -4.63 -6.15 7.66
C ALA A 92 -3.92 -7.11 8.63
N GLY A 93 -3.33 -6.60 9.71
CA GLY A 93 -2.47 -7.39 10.59
C GLY A 93 -1.15 -7.77 9.90
N GLY A 94 -0.55 -8.86 10.35
CA GLY A 94 0.74 -9.36 9.86
C GLY A 94 1.94 -8.83 10.64
N GLU A 95 3.14 -9.07 10.11
CA GLU A 95 4.39 -8.64 10.73
C GLU A 95 5.12 -7.64 9.82
N LEU A 96 5.33 -6.42 10.34
CA LEU A 96 6.05 -5.38 9.65
C LEU A 96 7.54 -5.43 9.98
N THR A 97 8.38 -5.61 8.97
CA THR A 97 9.83 -5.50 9.09
C THR A 97 10.35 -4.27 8.36
N LYS A 98 11.28 -3.56 9.00
CA LYS A 98 12.10 -2.54 8.34
C LYS A 98 13.38 -3.21 7.82
N PRO A 99 13.95 -2.75 6.69
CA PRO A 99 15.34 -3.05 6.38
C PRO A 99 16.29 -2.51 7.46
#